data_AF-M3G9G2-F1
#
_entry.id   AF-M3G9G2-F1
#
_cell.length_a   1.000
_cell.length_b   1.000
_cell.length_c   1.000
_cell.angle_alpha   90.00
_cell.angle_beta   90.00
_cell.angle_gamma   90.00
#
_symmetry.space_group_name_H-M   'P 1'
#
loop_
_entity.id
_entity.type
_entity.pdbx_description
1 polymer ?
#
loop_
_entity_poly.entity_id
_entity_poly.type
_entity_poly.pdbx_seq_one_letter_code
_entity_poly.pdbx_strand_id
1 'polypeptide(L)'
;MLIELIRYFAENKPELSLRFLFTVEYWGTVAYFSKFLELGKNCIAGISLDMVGGDQNLAGSTMIVDEIPHHLTSSLDLFLYDHIQRLAHAGSYRMVGESILWARTQKVFYTGGSDHYILNDSTVAIPSTCLNTYPDRFYHRPEDTPDKISKDTLNLFFSTVIHAIPDFAKSLNQEKERSILLNYASIQKDLLRYLNEKIQSSEKSDLKKDSFMICHFFESF
;
A
#
# COMPACT_ATOMS: atom_id res chain seq x y z
N MET A 1 12.68 8.78 5.00
CA MET A 1 12.21 8.23 3.70
C MET A 1 11.99 9.30 2.64
N LEU A 2 11.12 10.30 2.85
CA LEU A 2 10.82 11.35 1.84
C LEU A 2 12.07 12.03 1.27
N ILE A 3 13.01 12.45 2.13
CA ILE A 3 14.28 13.07 1.71
C ILE A 3 15.11 12.13 0.82
N GLU A 4 15.17 10.84 1.15
CA GLU A 4 15.92 9.87 0.35
C GLU A 4 15.26 9.64 -1.02
N LEU A 5 13.93 9.68 -1.12
CA LEU A 5 13.23 9.65 -2.41
C LEU A 5 13.58 10.88 -3.25
N ILE A 6 13.63 12.06 -2.63
CA ILE A 6 14.06 13.31 -3.31
C ILE A 6 15.47 13.15 -3.86
N ARG A 7 16.41 12.65 -3.06
CA ARG A 7 17.81 12.44 -3.48
C ARG A 7 17.89 11.45 -4.63
N TYR A 8 17.21 10.32 -4.53
CA TYR A 8 17.19 9.30 -5.57
C TYR A 8 16.64 9.82 -6.90
N PHE A 9 15.50 10.50 -6.90
CA PHE A 9 14.89 11.01 -8.13
C PHE A 9 15.56 12.27 -8.69
N ALA A 10 16.35 12.99 -7.89
CA ALA A 10 17.22 14.04 -8.39
C ALA A 10 18.32 13.49 -9.30
N GLU A 11 18.85 12.31 -8.97
CA GLU A 11 19.87 11.60 -9.75
C GLU A 11 19.25 10.73 -10.86
N ASN A 12 18.11 10.10 -10.58
CA ASN A 12 17.40 9.17 -11.47
C ASN A 12 16.09 9.78 -11.93
N LYS A 13 16.17 10.75 -12.85
CA LYS A 13 15.00 11.53 -13.29
C LYS A 13 13.92 10.62 -13.89
N PRO A 14 12.71 10.56 -13.30
CA PRO A 14 11.60 9.80 -13.85
C PRO A 14 10.97 10.55 -15.04
N GLU A 15 10.16 9.83 -15.83
CA GLU A 15 9.38 10.43 -16.93
C GLU A 15 8.32 11.43 -16.43
N LEU A 16 7.78 11.18 -15.24
CA LEU A 16 6.82 12.07 -14.59
C LEU A 16 7.53 13.20 -13.84
N SER A 17 6.96 14.40 -13.89
CA SER A 17 7.39 15.49 -13.02
C SER A 17 6.93 15.23 -11.58
N LEU A 18 7.87 15.08 -10.66
CA LEU A 18 7.57 14.85 -9.24
C LEU A 18 7.57 16.15 -8.44
N ARG A 19 6.64 16.25 -7.49
CA ARG A 19 6.56 17.33 -6.51
C ARG A 19 6.50 16.72 -5.12
N PHE A 20 7.32 17.23 -4.20
CA PHE A 20 7.37 16.76 -2.83
C PHE A 20 6.78 17.83 -1.92
N LEU A 21 5.74 17.46 -1.17
CA LEU A 21 5.11 18.33 -0.18
C LEU A 21 5.52 17.84 1.20
N PHE A 22 6.10 18.75 2.00
CA PHE A 22 6.41 18.50 3.41
C PHE A 22 5.60 19.48 4.24
N THR A 23 4.71 18.96 5.07
CA THR A 23 3.65 19.74 5.70
C THR A 23 3.24 19.15 7.04
N VAL A 24 2.46 19.91 7.81
CA VAL A 24 1.75 19.40 8.99
C VAL A 24 0.51 18.65 8.50
N GLU A 25 0.33 17.43 9.02
CA GLU A 25 -0.77 16.53 8.65
C GLU A 25 -2.13 17.25 8.69
N TYR A 26 -2.93 17.02 7.64
CA TYR A 26 -4.21 17.65 7.31
C TYR A 26 -4.13 19.15 7.10
N TRP A 27 -3.91 19.92 8.17
CA TRP A 27 -4.12 21.36 8.17
C TRP A 27 -3.11 22.09 7.30
N GLY A 28 -1.87 21.62 7.25
CA GLY A 28 -0.87 22.21 6.37
C GLY A 28 -1.17 21.89 4.90
N THR A 29 -1.67 20.69 4.60
CA THR A 29 -2.11 20.30 3.24
C THR A 29 -3.30 21.12 2.79
N VAL A 30 -4.31 21.28 3.66
CA VAL A 30 -5.46 22.18 3.43
C VAL A 30 -4.99 23.61 3.20
N ALA A 31 -4.12 24.14 4.06
CA ALA A 31 -3.60 25.50 3.91
C ALA A 31 -2.83 25.67 2.59
N TYR A 32 -2.05 24.68 2.17
CA TYR A 32 -1.34 24.69 0.90
C TYR A 32 -2.31 24.76 -0.29
N PHE A 33 -3.28 23.85 -0.37
CA PHE A 33 -4.24 23.82 -1.48
C PHE A 33 -5.25 24.98 -1.44
N SER A 34 -5.50 25.60 -0.28
CA SER A 34 -6.30 26.82 -0.21
C SER A 34 -5.68 28.01 -0.96
N LYS A 35 -4.34 28.02 -1.11
CA LYS A 35 -3.59 29.07 -1.80
C LYS A 35 -3.13 28.68 -3.19
N PHE A 36 -2.85 27.40 -3.39
CA PHE A 36 -2.16 26.89 -4.57
C PHE A 36 -2.95 25.78 -5.28
N LEU A 37 -4.28 25.83 -5.22
CA LEU A 37 -5.16 24.83 -5.83
C LEU A 37 -4.82 24.56 -7.31
N GLU A 38 -4.52 25.63 -8.04
CA GLU A 38 -4.11 25.59 -9.45
C GLU A 38 -2.89 24.70 -9.70
N LEU A 39 -1.98 24.57 -8.72
CA LEU A 39 -0.83 23.70 -8.84
C LEU A 39 -1.23 22.22 -8.86
N GLY A 40 -2.36 21.85 -8.26
CA GLY A 40 -2.88 20.48 -8.26
C GLY A 40 -3.45 20.01 -9.59
N LYS A 41 -3.83 20.92 -10.51
CA LYS A 41 -4.55 20.57 -11.74
C LYS A 41 -3.81 19.62 -12.69
N ASN A 42 -2.47 19.64 -12.66
CA ASN A 42 -1.64 18.78 -13.49
C ASN A 42 -1.10 17.56 -12.71
N CYS A 43 -1.50 17.38 -11.45
CA CYS A 43 -1.13 16.23 -10.65
C CYS A 43 -2.05 15.05 -10.97
N ILE A 44 -1.49 14.03 -11.61
CA ILE A 44 -2.25 12.86 -12.08
C ILE A 44 -2.45 11.79 -11.00
N ALA A 45 -1.60 11.79 -9.97
CA ALA A 45 -1.71 10.93 -8.81
C ALA A 45 -0.83 11.43 -7.65
N GLY A 46 -1.08 10.92 -6.43
CA GLY A 46 -0.31 11.23 -5.22
C GLY A 46 -0.04 10.00 -4.35
N ILE A 47 0.99 10.09 -3.51
CA ILE A 47 1.33 9.08 -2.49
C ILE A 47 1.53 9.81 -1.17
N SER A 48 0.71 9.50 -0.16
CA SER A 48 1.02 9.84 1.23
C SER A 48 1.93 8.76 1.82
N LEU A 49 2.95 9.19 2.56
CA LEU A 49 3.87 8.30 3.28
C LEU A 49 3.66 8.54 4.77
N ASP A 50 2.99 7.60 5.44
CA ASP A 50 2.66 7.71 6.85
C ASP A 50 3.16 6.48 7.60
N MET A 51 3.84 6.65 8.75
CA MET A 51 4.41 5.54 9.52
C MET A 51 5.18 4.48 8.69
N VAL A 52 5.90 4.88 7.64
CA VAL A 52 6.58 3.98 6.68
C VAL A 52 7.88 3.34 7.19
N GLY A 53 8.05 3.23 8.50
CA GLY A 53 9.29 2.74 9.12
C GLY A 53 9.11 1.67 10.18
N GLY A 54 7.90 1.38 10.64
CA GLY A 54 7.65 0.46 11.75
C GLY A 54 8.26 -0.93 11.52
N ASP A 55 8.98 -1.44 12.50
CA ASP A 55 9.42 -2.83 12.52
C ASP A 55 8.22 -3.71 12.80
N GLN A 56 7.80 -4.50 11.81
CA GLN A 56 6.65 -5.38 11.91
C GLN A 56 6.78 -6.41 13.04
N ASN A 57 7.97 -6.93 13.30
CA ASN A 57 8.19 -7.93 14.35
C ASN A 57 8.06 -7.29 15.74
N LEU A 58 8.50 -6.03 15.87
CA LEU A 58 8.35 -5.28 17.11
C LEU A 58 6.99 -4.61 17.25
N ALA A 59 6.30 -4.20 16.19
CA ALA A 59 5.05 -3.46 16.30
C ALA A 59 3.81 -4.37 16.22
N GLY A 60 3.95 -5.56 15.63
CA GLY A 60 2.81 -6.38 15.22
C GLY A 60 2.07 -5.84 13.99
N SER A 61 2.67 -4.87 13.28
CA SER A 61 2.04 -4.17 12.17
C SER A 61 2.12 -4.94 10.85
N THR A 62 1.36 -4.46 9.88
CA THR A 62 1.34 -4.89 8.48
C THR A 62 1.64 -3.67 7.60
N MET A 63 2.42 -3.85 6.53
CA MET A 63 2.63 -2.81 5.53
C MET A 63 1.43 -2.71 4.60
N ILE A 64 0.76 -1.58 4.61
CA ILE A 64 -0.51 -1.34 3.94
C ILE A 64 -0.32 -0.44 2.72
N VAL A 65 -0.99 -0.80 1.63
CA VAL A 65 -1.32 0.09 0.52
C VAL A 65 -2.80 0.40 0.59
N ASP A 66 -3.13 1.66 0.81
CA ASP A 66 -4.51 2.12 0.81
C ASP A 66 -5.03 2.29 -0.62
N GLU A 67 -6.27 1.90 -0.88
CA GLU A 67 -6.87 2.07 -2.19
C GLU A 67 -7.12 3.54 -2.53
N ILE A 68 -7.10 3.86 -3.82
CA ILE A 68 -7.60 5.14 -4.29
C ILE A 68 -9.14 5.05 -4.31
N PRO A 69 -9.89 6.06 -3.80
CA PRO A 69 -11.34 6.06 -3.85
C PRO A 69 -11.85 5.83 -5.27
N HIS A 70 -12.83 4.94 -5.45
CA HIS A 70 -13.30 4.53 -6.79
C HIS A 70 -13.88 5.66 -7.66
N HIS A 71 -14.23 6.82 -7.07
CA HIS A 71 -14.69 7.98 -7.84
C HIS A 71 -13.54 8.72 -8.55
N LEU A 72 -12.29 8.45 -8.17
CA LEU A 72 -11.08 8.98 -8.79
C LEU A 72 -10.41 7.87 -9.61
N THR A 73 -10.05 8.17 -10.85
CA THR A 73 -9.49 7.18 -11.78
C THR A 73 -7.96 7.21 -11.72
N SER A 74 -7.37 6.21 -11.06
CA SER A 74 -5.93 5.94 -11.12
C SER A 74 -5.66 4.48 -10.72
N SER A 75 -4.60 3.89 -11.27
CA SER A 75 -4.14 2.53 -10.97
C SER A 75 -2.87 2.53 -10.12
N LEU A 76 -2.45 3.68 -9.60
CA LEU A 76 -1.18 3.81 -8.88
C LEU A 76 -1.08 2.90 -7.65
N ASP A 77 -2.15 2.78 -6.88
CA ASP A 77 -2.26 1.85 -5.74
C ASP A 77 -2.03 0.39 -6.16
N LEU A 78 -2.52 -0.01 -7.34
CA LEU A 78 -2.30 -1.34 -7.88
C LEU A 78 -0.83 -1.59 -8.23
N PHE A 79 -0.15 -0.62 -8.85
CA PHE A 79 1.28 -0.72 -9.13
C PHE A 79 2.12 -0.77 -7.85
N LEU A 80 1.78 0.05 -6.85
CA LEU A 80 2.43 0.01 -5.55
C LEU A 80 2.24 -1.33 -4.87
N TYR A 81 1.01 -1.86 -4.85
CA TYR A 81 0.74 -3.16 -4.23
C TYR A 81 1.39 -4.32 -4.99
N ASP A 82 1.41 -4.29 -6.32
CA ASP A 82 2.11 -5.30 -7.13
C ASP A 82 3.62 -5.34 -6.79
N HIS A 83 4.26 -4.18 -6.67
CA HIS A 83 5.67 -4.09 -6.27
C HIS A 83 5.91 -4.45 -4.80
N ILE A 84 5.06 -4.02 -3.87
CA ILE A 84 5.18 -4.37 -2.45
C ILE A 84 5.12 -5.89 -2.25
N GLN A 85 4.20 -6.56 -2.95
CA GLN A 85 4.06 -8.02 -2.91
C GLN A 85 5.32 -8.68 -3.47
N ARG A 86 5.78 -8.32 -4.67
CA ARG A 86 6.99 -8.92 -5.26
C ARG A 86 8.21 -8.78 -4.35
N LEU A 87 8.40 -7.61 -3.75
CA LEU A 87 9.53 -7.36 -2.84
C LEU A 87 9.39 -8.17 -1.54
N ALA A 88 8.17 -8.29 -1.00
CA ALA A 88 7.90 -9.14 0.17
C ALA A 88 8.11 -10.64 -0.11
N HIS A 89 8.03 -11.08 -1.37
CA HIS A 89 8.35 -12.44 -1.80
C HIS A 89 9.81 -12.62 -2.25
N ALA A 90 10.60 -11.56 -2.39
CA ALA A 90 11.99 -11.63 -2.88
C ALA A 90 13.00 -12.06 -1.80
N GLY A 91 12.53 -12.52 -0.64
CA GLY A 91 13.38 -12.93 0.49
C GLY A 91 14.28 -14.14 0.18
N SER A 92 15.29 -14.34 1.02
CA SER A 92 16.28 -15.42 0.88
C SER A 92 15.70 -16.82 1.17
N TYR A 93 14.58 -16.87 1.90
CA TYR A 93 13.96 -18.12 2.32
C TYR A 93 13.00 -18.65 1.26
N ARG A 94 13.23 -19.89 0.82
CA ARG A 94 12.44 -20.58 -0.20
C ARG A 94 11.91 -21.90 0.38
N MET A 95 10.62 -22.14 0.24
CA MET A 95 10.10 -23.51 0.22
C MET A 95 10.29 -24.06 -1.19
N VAL A 96 10.28 -25.39 -1.38
CA VAL A 96 10.59 -26.06 -2.65
C VAL A 96 9.97 -25.33 -3.86
N GLY A 97 10.79 -24.59 -4.62
CA GLY A 97 10.37 -23.83 -5.80
C GLY A 97 9.60 -22.51 -5.54
N GLU A 98 9.17 -22.23 -4.31
CA GLU A 98 8.30 -21.10 -3.98
C GLU A 98 8.95 -20.11 -3.00
N SER A 99 8.82 -18.83 -3.33
CA SER A 99 9.26 -17.71 -2.50
C SER A 99 8.37 -17.56 -1.26
N ILE A 100 8.97 -17.53 -0.08
CA ILE A 100 8.23 -17.27 1.16
C ILE A 100 8.18 -15.77 1.44
N LEU A 101 7.00 -15.34 1.88
CA LEU A 101 6.76 -13.98 2.33
C LEU A 101 7.61 -13.68 3.58
N TRP A 102 8.48 -12.66 3.50
CA TRP A 102 9.27 -12.22 4.66
C TRP A 102 8.67 -10.99 5.36
N ALA A 103 7.81 -10.23 4.67
CA ALA A 103 7.14 -9.03 5.18
C ALA A 103 5.62 -9.16 5.05
N ARG A 104 4.86 -8.80 6.10
CA ARG A 104 3.40 -8.80 6.01
C ARG A 104 2.94 -7.56 5.25
N THR A 105 2.20 -7.78 4.19
CA THR A 105 1.73 -6.75 3.27
C THR A 105 0.25 -6.93 2.97
N GLN A 106 -0.48 -5.82 2.84
CA GLN A 106 -1.91 -5.86 2.56
C GLN A 106 -2.35 -4.64 1.73
N LYS A 107 -3.25 -4.87 0.78
CA LYS A 107 -4.06 -3.80 0.18
C LYS A 107 -5.38 -3.72 0.92
N VAL A 108 -5.79 -2.52 1.28
CA VAL A 108 -7.07 -2.26 1.98
C VAL A 108 -7.94 -1.32 1.17
N PHE A 109 -9.26 -1.38 1.39
CA PHE A 109 -10.18 -0.38 0.86
C PHE A 109 -9.81 1.00 1.37
N TYR A 110 -10.13 2.02 0.57
CA TYR A 110 -9.84 3.41 0.88
C TYR A 110 -10.16 3.74 2.33
N THR A 111 -9.13 4.11 3.07
CA THR A 111 -9.20 4.67 4.40
C THR A 111 -8.87 6.16 4.35
N GLY A 112 -9.38 6.92 5.32
CA GLY A 112 -8.82 8.25 5.60
C GLY A 112 -7.55 8.10 6.45
N GLY A 113 -7.32 9.03 7.36
CA GLY A 113 -6.30 8.84 8.39
C GLY A 113 -4.91 9.37 8.03
N SER A 114 -4.72 9.96 6.83
CA SER A 114 -3.52 10.69 6.45
C SER A 114 -3.83 11.73 5.36
N ASP A 115 -2.82 12.45 4.86
CA ASP A 115 -2.97 13.55 3.90
C ASP A 115 -3.53 13.14 2.53
N HIS A 116 -3.48 11.85 2.15
CA HIS A 116 -4.16 11.37 0.95
C HIS A 116 -5.67 11.61 1.02
N TYR A 117 -6.24 11.75 2.22
CA TYR A 117 -7.62 12.20 2.40
C TYR A 117 -7.89 13.58 1.77
N ILE A 118 -7.01 14.55 2.06
CA ILE A 118 -7.16 15.92 1.53
C ILE A 118 -6.88 15.96 0.02
N LEU A 119 -5.92 15.17 -0.46
CA LEU A 119 -5.63 15.08 -1.89
C LEU A 119 -6.81 14.52 -2.70
N ASN A 120 -7.52 13.54 -2.12
CA ASN A 120 -8.69 12.90 -2.74
C ASN A 120 -9.98 13.72 -2.59
N ASP A 121 -10.01 14.79 -1.77
CA ASP A 121 -11.19 15.65 -1.66
C ASP A 121 -11.61 16.18 -3.03
N SER A 122 -12.92 16.27 -3.29
CA SER A 122 -13.43 16.69 -4.61
C SER A 122 -12.99 18.09 -5.04
N THR A 123 -12.55 18.94 -4.11
CA THR A 123 -11.97 20.26 -4.41
C THR A 123 -10.55 20.13 -4.98
N VAL A 124 -9.74 19.22 -4.45
CA VAL A 124 -8.33 19.00 -4.85
C VAL A 124 -8.25 18.00 -6.00
N ALA A 125 -9.03 16.92 -5.92
CA ALA A 125 -9.25 15.91 -6.95
C ALA A 125 -7.96 15.25 -7.50
N ILE A 126 -6.98 15.00 -6.65
CA ILE A 126 -5.74 14.28 -6.99
C ILE A 126 -5.88 12.83 -6.50
N PRO A 127 -6.00 11.84 -7.41
CA PRO A 127 -6.10 10.43 -7.03
C PRO A 127 -4.90 9.98 -6.19
N SER A 128 -5.10 9.70 -4.91
CA SER A 128 -4.01 9.51 -3.96
C SER A 128 -4.19 8.29 -3.08
N THR A 129 -3.10 7.60 -2.84
CA THR A 129 -3.00 6.40 -1.99
C THR A 129 -2.10 6.70 -0.79
N CYS A 130 -2.21 5.92 0.28
CA CYS A 130 -1.32 5.98 1.42
C CYS A 130 -0.52 4.68 1.55
N LEU A 131 0.79 4.82 1.76
CA LEU A 131 1.63 3.73 2.27
C LEU A 131 1.73 3.89 3.78
N ASN A 132 1.39 2.83 4.52
CA ASN A 132 1.31 2.86 5.98
C ASN A 132 1.81 1.57 6.64
N THR A 133 2.25 1.60 7.90
CA THR A 133 2.28 0.40 8.74
C THR A 133 1.22 0.47 9.83
N TYR A 134 0.27 -0.47 9.81
CA TYR A 134 -0.84 -0.49 10.77
C TYR A 134 -1.38 -1.92 11.00
N PRO A 135 -1.97 -2.23 12.17
CA PRO A 135 -1.91 -1.47 13.42
C PRO A 135 -0.50 -1.50 14.01
N ASP A 136 -0.04 -0.37 14.54
CA ASP A 136 1.23 -0.30 15.28
C ASP A 136 0.95 -0.16 16.79
N ARG A 137 1.47 -1.08 17.60
CA ARG A 137 1.24 -1.05 19.05
C ARG A 137 1.91 0.11 19.78
N PHE A 138 2.87 0.79 19.16
CA PHE A 138 3.56 1.97 19.71
C PHE A 138 2.97 3.29 19.20
N TYR A 139 2.03 3.24 18.24
CA TYR A 139 1.36 4.43 17.72
C TYR A 139 0.79 5.33 18.83
N HIS A 140 1.13 6.63 18.78
CA HIS A 140 0.73 7.63 19.78
C HIS A 140 1.11 7.28 21.22
N ARG A 141 2.21 6.55 21.41
CA ARG A 141 2.74 6.23 22.73
C ARG A 141 4.17 6.77 22.92
N PRO A 142 4.61 7.01 24.17
CA PRO A 142 5.98 7.45 24.45
C PRO A 142 7.06 6.49 23.96
N GLU A 143 6.71 5.21 23.74
CA GLU A 143 7.61 4.19 23.20
C GLU A 143 7.78 4.23 21.68
N ASP A 144 7.13 5.17 20.99
CA ASP A 144 7.38 5.45 19.57
C ASP A 144 8.74 6.16 19.40
N THR A 145 9.79 5.36 19.53
CA THR A 145 11.19 5.79 19.52
C THR A 145 11.93 5.16 18.34
N PRO A 146 13.05 5.75 17.87
CA PRO A 146 13.75 5.28 16.67
C PRO A 146 14.20 3.80 16.69
N ASP A 147 14.34 3.17 17.84
CA ASP A 147 14.63 1.73 17.97
C ASP A 147 13.46 0.82 17.55
N LYS A 148 12.27 1.37 17.27
CA LYS A 148 11.12 0.65 16.68
C LYS A 148 11.11 0.69 15.15
N ILE A 149 12.08 1.37 14.54
CA ILE A 149 12.16 1.52 13.09
C ILE A 149 13.01 0.39 12.49
N SER A 150 12.48 -0.27 11.46
CA SER A 150 13.20 -1.27 10.69
C SER A 150 13.76 -0.68 9.39
N LYS A 151 15.06 -0.88 9.17
CA LYS A 151 15.72 -0.57 7.90
C LYS A 151 15.13 -1.37 6.75
N ASP A 152 14.71 -2.61 6.99
CA ASP A 152 14.12 -3.47 5.96
C ASP A 152 12.73 -2.99 5.56
N THR A 153 11.90 -2.54 6.51
CA THR A 153 10.62 -1.88 6.22
C THR A 153 10.84 -0.63 5.36
N LEU A 154 11.76 0.25 5.78
CA LEU A 154 12.10 1.47 5.03
C LEU A 154 12.58 1.16 3.61
N ASN A 155 13.49 0.19 3.47
CA ASN A 155 14.02 -0.22 2.17
C ASN A 155 12.94 -0.81 1.26
N LEU A 156 12.03 -1.61 1.82
CA LEU A 156 10.95 -2.20 1.04
C LEU A 156 10.03 -1.10 0.51
N PHE A 157 9.53 -0.19 1.36
CA PHE A 157 8.69 0.91 0.89
C PHE A 157 9.41 1.84 -0.09
N PHE A 158 10.67 2.15 0.18
CA PHE A 158 11.49 2.93 -0.74
C PHE A 158 11.59 2.27 -2.11
N SER A 159 11.93 0.98 -2.13
CA SER A 159 12.04 0.18 -3.36
C SER A 159 10.70 0.09 -4.09
N THR A 160 9.59 -0.07 -3.36
CA THR A 160 8.24 -0.05 -3.91
C THR A 160 7.98 1.26 -4.66
N VAL A 161 8.26 2.41 -4.06
CA VAL A 161 7.99 3.72 -4.69
C VAL A 161 8.86 3.93 -5.93
N ILE A 162 10.17 3.65 -5.86
CA ILE A 162 11.08 3.90 -6.98
C ILE A 162 10.81 3.00 -8.20
N HIS A 163 10.25 1.80 -7.99
CA HIS A 163 9.89 0.89 -9.08
C HIS A 163 8.46 1.10 -9.58
N ALA A 164 7.52 1.43 -8.68
CA ALA A 164 6.13 1.65 -9.06
C ALA A 164 5.93 2.92 -9.88
N ILE A 165 6.61 4.03 -9.55
CA ILE A 165 6.42 5.31 -10.26
C ILE A 165 6.76 5.17 -11.77
N PRO A 166 7.93 4.63 -12.17
CA PRO A 166 8.24 4.45 -13.60
C PRO A 166 7.31 3.47 -14.31
N ASP A 167 6.92 2.36 -13.68
CA ASP A 167 6.00 1.39 -14.30
C ASP A 167 4.59 1.96 -14.47
N PHE A 168 4.13 2.74 -13.48
CA PHE A 168 2.88 3.50 -13.59
C PHE A 168 2.98 4.53 -14.71
N ALA A 169 4.08 5.28 -14.80
CA ALA A 169 4.31 6.27 -15.85
C ALA A 169 4.23 5.65 -17.26
N LYS A 170 4.85 4.48 -17.45
CA LYS A 170 4.75 3.72 -18.68
C LYS A 170 3.31 3.42 -19.01
N SER A 171 2.54 2.88 -18.05
CA SER A 171 1.14 2.49 -18.25
C SER A 171 0.20 3.62 -18.71
N LEU A 172 0.55 4.88 -18.43
CA LEU A 172 -0.21 6.05 -18.85
C LEU A 172 -0.04 6.36 -20.34
N ASN A 173 1.17 6.15 -20.87
CA ASN A 173 1.54 6.52 -22.23
C ASN A 173 1.61 5.32 -23.18
N GLN A 174 1.94 4.13 -22.67
CA GLN A 174 2.27 2.90 -23.39
C GLN A 174 1.87 1.67 -22.52
N GLU A 175 1.89 0.45 -23.07
CA GLU A 175 1.76 -0.80 -22.29
C GLU A 175 0.60 -0.84 -21.27
N LYS A 176 -0.63 -0.54 -21.73
CA LYS A 176 -1.82 -0.54 -20.88
C LYS A 176 -2.19 -1.93 -20.37
N GLU A 177 -1.71 -2.99 -21.02
CA GLU A 177 -1.98 -4.39 -20.70
C GLU A 177 -1.73 -4.69 -19.23
N ARG A 178 -0.61 -4.20 -18.68
CA ARG A 178 -0.27 -4.42 -17.27
C ARG A 178 -1.28 -3.76 -16.33
N SER A 179 -1.67 -2.52 -16.61
CA SER A 179 -2.70 -1.83 -15.81
C SER A 179 -4.05 -2.55 -15.87
N ILE A 180 -4.42 -3.10 -17.04
CA ILE A 180 -5.66 -3.85 -17.24
C ILE A 180 -5.61 -5.15 -16.44
N LEU A 181 -4.49 -5.88 -16.49
CA LEU A 181 -4.29 -7.13 -15.75
C LEU A 181 -4.36 -6.90 -14.24
N LEU A 182 -3.70 -5.85 -13.74
CA LEU A 182 -3.74 -5.50 -12.32
C LEU A 182 -5.16 -5.13 -11.87
N ASN A 183 -5.90 -4.36 -12.67
CA ASN A 183 -7.30 -4.04 -12.39
C ASN A 183 -8.17 -5.29 -12.35
N TYR A 184 -8.03 -6.18 -13.34
CA TYR A 184 -8.78 -7.43 -13.40
C TYR A 184 -8.51 -8.31 -12.17
N ALA A 185 -7.25 -8.46 -11.76
CA ALA A 185 -6.86 -9.20 -10.57
C ALA A 185 -7.46 -8.59 -9.29
N SER A 186 -7.49 -7.26 -9.18
CA SER A 186 -8.12 -6.57 -8.04
C SER A 186 -9.63 -6.87 -7.99
N ILE A 187 -10.34 -6.70 -9.11
CA ILE A 187 -11.79 -6.95 -9.19
C ILE A 187 -12.13 -8.40 -8.82
N GLN A 188 -11.35 -9.36 -9.31
CA GLN A 188 -11.56 -10.77 -8.96
C GLN A 188 -11.44 -11.02 -7.45
N LYS A 189 -10.44 -10.42 -6.80
CA LYS A 189 -10.24 -10.53 -5.34
C LYS A 189 -11.42 -9.93 -4.57
N ASP A 190 -11.92 -8.78 -5.01
CA ASP A 190 -13.03 -8.09 -4.35
C ASP A 190 -14.35 -8.85 -4.51
N LEU A 191 -14.60 -9.42 -5.69
CA LEU A 191 -15.75 -10.29 -5.95
C LEU A 191 -15.73 -11.54 -5.05
N LEU A 192 -14.58 -12.20 -4.90
CA LEU A 192 -14.44 -13.36 -4.01
C LEU A 192 -14.70 -12.98 -2.56
N ARG A 193 -14.18 -11.84 -2.11
CA ARG A 193 -14.44 -11.33 -0.76
C ARG A 193 -15.93 -11.10 -0.51
N TYR A 194 -16.60 -10.39 -1.43
CA TYR A 194 -18.03 -10.13 -1.35
C TYR A 194 -18.86 -11.43 -1.28
N LEU A 195 -18.52 -12.43 -2.10
CA LEU A 195 -19.19 -13.73 -2.08
C LEU A 195 -19.03 -14.43 -0.73
N ASN A 196 -17.82 -14.42 -0.16
CA ASN A 196 -17.55 -15.05 1.14
C ASN A 196 -18.34 -14.38 2.28
N GLU A 197 -18.39 -13.05 2.30
CA GLU A 197 -19.17 -12.29 3.30
C GLU A 197 -20.67 -12.63 3.19
N LYS A 198 -21.20 -12.76 1.96
CA LYS A 198 -22.59 -13.15 1.74
C LYS A 198 -22.89 -14.58 2.20
N ILE A 199 -22.00 -15.53 1.91
CA ILE A 199 -22.15 -16.94 2.33
C ILE A 199 -22.23 -17.04 3.85
N GLN A 200 -21.29 -16.41 4.57
CA GLN A 200 -21.28 -16.39 6.04
C GLN A 200 -22.55 -15.80 6.64
N SER A 201 -23.15 -14.79 6.00
CA SER A 201 -24.42 -14.19 6.47
C SER A 201 -25.65 -15.08 6.25
N SER A 202 -25.55 -16.09 5.38
CA SER A 202 -26.67 -16.94 4.95
C SER A 202 -26.72 -18.33 5.62
N GLU A 203 -25.69 -18.70 6.39
CA GLU A 203 -25.63 -20.04 6.99
C GLU A 203 -26.57 -20.19 8.20
N LYS A 204 -27.64 -20.96 8.00
CA LYS A 204 -28.26 -21.80 9.04
C LYS A 204 -27.87 -23.25 8.75
N SER A 205 -27.19 -23.92 9.67
CA SER A 205 -26.66 -25.26 9.40
C SER A 205 -27.62 -26.38 9.81
N ASP A 206 -28.08 -27.16 8.83
CA ASP A 206 -28.47 -28.57 8.98
C ASP A 206 -27.54 -29.43 8.10
N LEU A 207 -26.23 -29.34 8.37
CA LEU A 207 -25.23 -30.14 7.66
C LEU A 207 -25.11 -31.54 8.29
N LYS A 208 -25.06 -32.56 7.43
CA LYS A 208 -24.79 -33.93 7.83
C LYS A 208 -23.35 -34.01 8.39
N LYS A 209 -23.17 -34.64 9.54
CA LYS A 209 -21.86 -34.76 10.20
C LYS A 209 -20.99 -35.82 9.51
N ASP A 210 -20.13 -35.38 8.60
CA ASP A 210 -19.02 -36.19 8.09
C ASP A 210 -17.80 -36.05 9.02
N SER A 211 -16.93 -37.06 9.08
CA SER A 211 -15.72 -37.04 9.91
C SER A 211 -14.54 -36.40 9.17
N PHE A 212 -13.90 -35.40 9.77
CA PHE A 212 -12.68 -34.75 9.26
C PHE A 212 -11.48 -35.14 10.14
N MET A 213 -10.36 -35.54 9.54
CA MET A 213 -9.15 -35.93 10.25
C MET A 213 -8.10 -34.81 10.17
N ILE A 214 -7.64 -34.33 11.32
CA ILE A 214 -6.55 -33.35 11.45
C ILE A 214 -5.34 -34.09 12.01
N CYS A 215 -4.25 -34.12 11.26
CA CYS A 215 -2.99 -34.75 11.69
C CYS A 215 -1.96 -33.67 12.06
N HIS A 216 -1.27 -33.87 13.18
CA HIS A 216 -0.09 -33.10 13.57
C HIS A 216 1.11 -34.05 13.60
N PHE A 217 2.21 -33.64 12.98
CA PHE A 217 3.48 -34.36 13.02
C PHE A 217 4.43 -33.58 13.92
N PHE A 218 4.95 -34.24 14.95
CA PHE A 218 6.04 -33.70 15.77
C PHE A 218 7.34 -33.89 15.00
N GLU A 219 7.91 -32.80 14.47
CA GLU A 219 9.32 -32.78 14.14
C GLU A 219 10.11 -32.54 15.43
N SER A 220 10.91 -33.53 15.83
CA SER A 220 11.89 -33.39 16.90
C SER A 220 13.13 -32.73 16.28
N PHE A 221 13.40 -31.47 16.63
CA PHE A 221 14.67 -30.81 16.32
C PHE A 221 15.77 -31.29 17.28
#